data_AF-A0A2A4WXA0-F1
#
_entry.id   AF-A0A2A4WXA0-F1
#
_cell.length_a   1.000
_cell.length_b   1.000
_cell.length_c   1.000
_cell.angle_alpha   90.00
_cell.angle_beta   90.00
_cell.angle_gamma   90.00
#
_symmetry.space_group_name_H-M   'P 1'
#
loop_
_entity.id
_entity.type
_entity.pdbx_description
1 polymer ?
#
loop_
_entity_poly.entity_id
_entity_poly.type
_entity_poly.pdbx_seq_one_letter_code
_entity_poly.pdbx_strand_id
1 'polypeptide(L)'
;MSDSLSNKFEELIGLNYQLYNGLFLTLPLDAVEKTGLLLPLLDAACQQGLNDGKKPDVIIEEFFDLHKPHFTPVDKNNFLFKIIQYVERQVVLVDALEDAAYRKMHQVDKLKILQTVVENVESENLGERFAEILKEFGIRVTLTAHPTQFYPGPVLAIINDLTRAIARNDNSEVRNLLQQLGNTPFSRKTKPSPYDEAVLLSWYLGNIFYPVMGQIIDKFAGRYERAVLENQKLMTIGFWPGG
;
A
#
# COMPACT_ATOMS: atom_id res chain seq x y z
N MET A 1 -2.18 19.73 -18.82
CA MET A 1 -2.84 18.75 -17.92
C MET A 1 -1.83 17.92 -17.11
N SER A 2 -0.64 17.59 -17.63
CA SER A 2 0.42 16.90 -16.86
C SER A 2 0.87 17.67 -15.62
N ASP A 3 1.03 18.99 -15.73
CA ASP A 3 1.59 19.80 -14.63
C ASP A 3 0.68 19.87 -13.40
N SER A 4 -0.65 19.82 -13.58
CA SER A 4 -1.59 19.80 -12.46
C SER A 4 -1.61 18.46 -11.71
N LEU A 5 -1.38 17.34 -12.41
CA LEU A 5 -1.32 16.02 -11.78
C LEU A 5 0.03 15.85 -11.08
N SER A 6 1.11 16.31 -11.71
CA SER A 6 2.46 16.32 -11.15
C SER A 6 2.53 17.17 -9.88
N ASN A 7 1.93 18.37 -9.88
CA ASN A 7 1.89 19.23 -8.69
C ASN A 7 1.07 18.61 -7.55
N LYS A 8 -0.06 17.94 -7.86
CA LYS A 8 -0.86 17.22 -6.85
C LYS A 8 -0.14 16.00 -6.28
N PHE A 9 0.62 15.29 -7.10
CA PHE A 9 1.45 14.18 -6.66
C PHE A 9 2.54 14.68 -5.71
N GLU A 10 3.25 15.73 -6.08
CA GLU A 10 4.29 16.32 -5.24
C GLU A 10 3.73 16.82 -3.90
N GLU A 11 2.57 17.49 -3.92
CA GLU A 11 1.95 18.02 -2.72
C GLU A 11 1.39 16.93 -1.79
N LEU A 12 0.71 15.93 -2.34
CA LEU A 12 0.01 14.91 -1.54
C LEU A 12 0.90 13.72 -1.15
N ILE A 13 1.90 13.39 -1.97
CA ILE A 13 2.75 12.22 -1.79
C ILE A 13 4.19 12.66 -1.51
N GLY A 14 4.77 13.55 -2.31
CA GLY A 14 6.16 14.01 -2.15
C GLY A 14 6.43 14.64 -0.78
N LEU A 15 5.64 15.66 -0.40
CA LEU A 15 5.79 16.35 0.89
C LEU A 15 5.51 15.43 2.08
N ASN A 16 4.46 14.62 2.01
CA ASN A 16 4.12 13.69 3.09
C ASN A 16 5.17 12.57 3.22
N TYR A 17 5.74 12.11 2.11
CA TYR A 17 6.87 11.19 2.13
C TYR A 17 8.05 11.81 2.85
N GLN A 18 8.45 13.04 2.52
CA GLN A 18 9.55 13.71 3.22
C GLN A 18 9.31 13.82 4.74
N LEU A 19 8.09 14.19 5.14
CA LEU A 19 7.71 14.32 6.55
C LEU A 19 7.76 12.97 7.29
N TYR A 20 7.08 11.95 6.76
CA TYR A 20 6.99 10.65 7.43
C TYR A 20 8.28 9.84 7.33
N ASN A 21 9.04 9.98 6.24
CA ASN A 21 10.37 9.40 6.12
C ASN A 21 11.33 10.06 7.12
N GLY A 22 11.29 11.39 7.25
CA GLY A 22 12.04 12.11 8.27
C GLY A 22 11.71 11.59 9.68
N LEU A 23 10.42 11.45 9.99
CA LEU A 23 9.98 10.85 11.25
C LEU A 23 10.49 9.42 11.42
N PHE A 24 10.38 8.58 10.39
CA PHE A 24 10.83 7.19 10.41
C PHE A 24 12.34 7.06 10.68
N LEU A 25 13.17 7.90 10.06
CA LEU A 25 14.62 7.92 10.27
C LEU A 25 15.02 8.37 11.69
N THR A 26 14.12 9.06 12.41
CA THR A 26 14.34 9.49 13.80
C THR A 26 13.81 8.52 14.85
N LEU A 27 13.14 7.43 14.45
CA LEU A 27 12.58 6.48 15.40
C LEU A 27 13.69 5.67 16.09
N PRO A 28 13.57 5.43 17.41
CA PRO A 28 14.47 4.55 18.14
C PRO A 28 14.12 3.10 17.78
N LEU A 29 14.67 2.62 16.67
CA LEU A 29 14.57 1.22 16.27
C LEU A 29 15.70 0.44 16.96
N ASP A 30 15.40 -0.76 17.46
CA ASP A 30 16.23 -1.56 18.38
C ASP A 30 17.63 -1.95 17.83
N ALA A 31 17.96 -1.57 16.59
CA ALA A 31 19.20 -1.93 15.93
C ALA A 31 19.98 -0.71 15.40
N VAL A 32 20.44 0.14 16.33
CA VAL A 32 21.46 1.20 16.16
C VAL A 32 20.94 2.50 15.56
N GLU A 33 20.63 3.44 16.45
CA GLU A 33 20.23 4.85 16.24
C GLU A 33 21.08 5.64 15.22
N LYS A 34 22.24 5.12 14.81
CA LYS A 34 23.19 5.79 13.90
C LYS A 34 23.08 5.35 12.43
N THR A 35 22.29 4.32 12.11
CA THR A 35 22.16 3.84 10.72
C THR A 35 21.23 4.72 9.90
N GLY A 36 20.10 5.16 10.48
CA GLY A 36 19.13 6.04 9.81
C GLY A 36 19.75 7.39 9.39
N LEU A 37 20.65 7.94 10.19
CA LEU A 37 21.37 9.19 9.87
C LEU A 37 22.36 9.05 8.70
N LEU A 38 22.89 7.85 8.49
CA LEU A 38 23.89 7.59 7.46
C LEU A 38 23.26 7.22 6.11
N LEU A 39 21.97 6.85 6.08
CA LEU A 39 21.28 6.49 4.85
C LEU A 39 21.22 7.67 3.85
N PRO A 40 20.83 8.90 4.22
CA PRO A 40 20.87 10.03 3.28
C PRO A 40 22.27 10.35 2.76
N LEU A 41 23.30 10.14 3.59
CA LEU A 41 24.70 10.35 3.18
C LEU A 41 25.16 9.27 2.19
N LEU A 42 24.72 8.03 2.40
CA LEU A 42 24.98 6.94 1.48
C LEU A 42 24.27 7.15 0.15
N ASP A 43 23.01 7.60 0.17
CA ASP A 43 22.25 7.94 -1.05
C ASP A 43 22.97 9.05 -1.85
N ALA A 44 23.40 10.13 -1.18
CA ALA A 44 24.16 11.19 -1.83
C ALA A 44 25.50 10.69 -2.42
N ALA A 45 26.23 9.84 -1.70
CA ALA A 45 27.47 9.23 -2.20
C ALA A 45 27.22 8.33 -3.42
N CYS A 46 26.14 7.55 -3.41
CA CYS A 46 25.71 6.72 -4.53
C CYS A 46 25.34 7.56 -5.75
N GLN A 47 24.51 8.60 -5.59
CA GLN A 47 24.11 9.47 -6.70
C GLN A 47 25.32 10.16 -7.33
N GLN A 48 26.20 10.76 -6.51
CA GLN A 48 27.41 11.41 -7.00
C GLN A 48 28.35 10.42 -7.68
N GLY A 49 28.64 9.29 -7.04
CA GLY A 49 29.56 8.29 -7.58
C GLY A 49 29.07 7.66 -8.88
N LEU A 50 27.76 7.38 -9.00
CA LEU A 50 27.17 6.87 -10.24
C LEU A 50 27.23 7.89 -11.38
N ASN A 51 26.95 9.17 -11.08
CA ASN A 51 27.07 10.26 -12.06
C ASN A 51 28.53 10.44 -12.54
N ASP A 52 29.50 10.21 -11.65
CA ASP A 52 30.93 10.25 -11.95
C ASP A 52 31.44 8.97 -12.65
N GLY A 53 30.56 8.00 -12.91
CA GLY A 53 30.91 6.73 -13.57
C GLY A 53 31.69 5.75 -12.70
N LYS A 54 31.69 5.93 -11.37
CA LYS A 54 32.34 5.02 -10.43
C LYS A 54 31.58 3.69 -10.36
N LYS A 55 32.32 2.62 -10.07
CA LYS A 55 31.72 1.31 -9.81
C LYS A 55 31.11 1.26 -8.40
N PRO A 56 30.01 0.51 -8.17
CA PRO A 56 29.34 0.45 -6.88
C PRO A 56 30.23 0.02 -5.71
N ASP A 57 31.13 -0.95 -5.91
CA ASP A 57 32.10 -1.39 -4.91
C ASP A 57 33.01 -0.25 -4.44
N VAL A 58 33.49 0.59 -5.37
CA VAL A 58 34.32 1.76 -5.05
C VAL A 58 33.54 2.78 -4.24
N ILE A 59 32.29 3.07 -4.63
CA ILE A 59 31.43 4.03 -3.92
C ILE A 59 31.21 3.58 -2.47
N ILE A 60 30.90 2.30 -2.26
CA ILE A 60 30.65 1.74 -0.94
C ILE A 60 31.91 1.77 -0.07
N GLU A 61 33.07 1.42 -0.63
CA GLU A 61 34.33 1.46 0.12
C GLU A 61 34.71 2.90 0.51
N GLU A 62 34.64 3.87 -0.42
CA GLU A 62 34.90 5.28 -0.12
C GLU A 62 33.96 5.83 0.97
N PHE A 63 32.68 5.45 0.92
CA PHE A 63 31.70 5.82 1.94
C PHE A 63 32.10 5.30 3.34
N PHE A 64 32.49 4.04 3.43
CA PHE A 64 32.92 3.46 4.70
C PHE A 64 34.23 4.08 5.19
N ASP A 65 35.19 4.33 4.31
CA ASP A 65 36.46 4.97 4.68
C ASP A 65 36.24 6.38 5.26
N LEU A 66 35.28 7.13 4.71
CA LEU A 66 34.96 8.47 5.19
C LEU A 66 34.16 8.46 6.51
N HIS A 67 33.13 7.62 6.62
CA HIS A 67 32.17 7.72 7.72
C HIS A 67 32.36 6.69 8.84
N LYS A 68 32.98 5.54 8.52
CA LYS A 68 33.16 4.38 9.42
C LYS A 68 34.47 3.62 9.12
N PRO A 69 35.65 4.28 9.16
CA PRO A 69 36.93 3.66 8.78
C PRO A 69 37.32 2.46 9.65
N HIS A 70 36.73 2.33 10.84
CA HIS A 70 37.00 1.23 11.77
C HIS A 70 36.08 0.01 11.58
N PHE A 71 35.16 0.02 10.62
CA PHE A 71 34.27 -1.10 10.39
C PHE A 71 35.02 -2.30 9.80
N THR A 72 34.84 -3.45 10.45
CA THR A 72 35.30 -4.73 9.88
C THR A 72 34.44 -5.11 8.67
N PRO A 73 34.86 -6.07 7.81
CA PRO A 73 34.02 -6.56 6.72
C PRO A 73 32.65 -7.06 7.19
N VAL A 74 32.57 -7.64 8.39
CA VAL A 74 31.31 -8.10 9.00
C VAL A 74 30.42 -6.91 9.37
N ASP A 75 31.00 -5.85 9.93
CA ASP A 75 30.26 -4.62 10.27
C ASP A 75 29.73 -3.91 9.02
N LYS A 76 30.55 -3.83 7.97
CA LYS A 76 30.15 -3.28 6.66
C LYS A 76 28.95 -4.04 6.09
N ASN A 77 29.01 -5.37 6.06
CA ASN A 77 27.90 -6.21 5.58
C ASN A 77 26.64 -6.04 6.43
N ASN A 78 26.76 -6.06 7.76
CA ASN A 78 25.63 -5.86 8.67
C ASN A 78 24.98 -4.49 8.49
N PHE A 79 25.78 -3.44 8.26
CA PHE A 79 25.28 -2.11 7.95
C PHE A 79 24.51 -2.09 6.63
N LEU A 80 25.06 -2.67 5.55
CA LEU A 80 24.39 -2.73 4.25
C LEU A 80 23.07 -3.50 4.32
N PHE A 81 23.01 -4.61 5.05
CA PHE A 81 21.75 -5.33 5.27
C PHE A 81 20.70 -4.46 5.98
N LYS A 82 21.12 -3.65 6.94
CA LYS A 82 20.20 -2.71 7.59
C LYS A 82 19.74 -1.62 6.63
N ILE A 83 20.63 -1.09 5.79
CA ILE A 83 20.26 -0.13 4.74
C ILE A 83 19.17 -0.71 3.84
N ILE A 84 19.34 -1.97 3.38
CA ILE A 84 18.31 -2.67 2.61
C ILE A 84 16.99 -2.72 3.37
N GLN A 85 17.00 -3.09 4.66
CA GLN A 85 15.80 -3.10 5.50
C GLN A 85 15.14 -1.71 5.59
N TYR A 86 15.91 -0.65 5.77
CA TYR A 86 15.36 0.72 5.80
C TYR A 86 14.72 1.09 4.46
N VAL A 87 15.38 0.81 3.35
CA VAL A 87 14.87 1.09 2.00
C VAL A 87 13.58 0.31 1.74
N GLU A 88 13.50 -0.97 2.12
CA GLU A 88 12.26 -1.76 2.03
C GLU A 88 11.07 -1.08 2.74
N ARG A 89 11.32 -0.47 3.90
CA ARG A 89 10.28 0.21 4.70
C ARG A 89 9.91 1.57 4.12
N GLN A 90 10.85 2.24 3.47
CA GLN A 90 10.56 3.46 2.71
C GLN A 90 9.66 3.19 1.50
N VAL A 91 9.88 2.08 0.79
CA VAL A 91 8.99 1.67 -0.31
C VAL A 91 7.58 1.43 0.21
N VAL A 92 7.44 0.73 1.33
CA VAL A 92 6.14 0.51 1.98
C VAL A 92 5.45 1.80 2.40
N LEU A 93 6.20 2.77 2.92
CA LEU A 93 5.65 4.08 3.27
C LEU A 93 5.12 4.81 2.03
N VAL A 94 5.82 4.73 0.89
CA VAL A 94 5.33 5.28 -0.38
C VAL A 94 4.04 4.59 -0.80
N ASP A 95 3.98 3.25 -0.76
CA ASP A 95 2.76 2.49 -1.10
C ASP A 95 1.54 2.97 -0.26
N ALA A 96 1.74 3.12 1.06
CA ALA A 96 0.66 3.59 1.95
C ALA A 96 0.25 5.05 1.68
N LEU A 97 1.19 5.91 1.29
CA LEU A 97 0.93 7.30 0.92
C LEU A 97 0.17 7.42 -0.38
N GLU A 98 0.56 6.65 -1.40
CA GLU A 98 -0.12 6.60 -2.69
C GLU A 98 -1.56 6.12 -2.51
N ASP A 99 -1.78 5.05 -1.74
CA ASP A 99 -3.12 4.55 -1.44
C ASP A 99 -3.98 5.58 -0.68
N ALA A 100 -3.39 6.30 0.29
CA ALA A 100 -4.10 7.33 1.05
C ALA A 100 -4.45 8.55 0.17
N ALA A 101 -3.55 8.93 -0.74
CA ALA A 101 -3.73 10.03 -1.67
C ALA A 101 -4.63 9.66 -2.86
N TYR A 102 -4.82 8.38 -3.17
CA TYR A 102 -5.48 7.88 -4.37
C TYR A 102 -6.83 8.56 -4.64
N ARG A 103 -7.69 8.67 -3.62
CA ARG A 103 -9.01 9.32 -3.75
C ARG A 103 -8.90 10.79 -4.12
N LYS A 104 -7.96 11.52 -3.50
CA LYS A 104 -7.73 12.96 -3.73
C LYS A 104 -7.08 13.20 -5.10
N MET A 105 -6.15 12.34 -5.51
CA MET A 105 -5.46 12.42 -6.79
C MET A 105 -6.38 12.20 -7.97
N HIS A 106 -7.15 11.10 -7.94
CA HIS A 106 -7.93 10.70 -9.10
C HIS A 106 -9.33 11.31 -9.14
N GLN A 107 -9.74 12.11 -8.14
CA GLN A 107 -11.09 12.68 -8.00
C GLN A 107 -12.21 11.63 -8.20
N VAL A 108 -11.90 10.35 -8.00
CA VAL A 108 -12.84 9.28 -8.26
C VAL A 108 -13.72 9.16 -7.04
N ASP A 109 -14.82 9.89 -7.05
CA ASP A 109 -16.01 9.35 -6.41
C ASP A 109 -16.43 8.13 -7.24
N LYS A 110 -15.86 6.95 -6.94
CA LYS A 110 -16.29 5.69 -7.58
C LYS A 110 -17.80 5.48 -7.39
N LEU A 111 -18.34 6.03 -6.31
CA LEU A 111 -19.78 6.12 -6.04
C LEU A 111 -20.53 7.04 -7.00
N LYS A 112 -19.90 8.09 -7.57
CA LYS A 112 -20.51 8.91 -8.63
C LYS A 112 -20.74 8.10 -9.89
N ILE A 113 -19.86 7.15 -10.25
CA ILE A 113 -20.10 6.31 -11.43
C ILE A 113 -21.38 5.50 -11.27
N LEU A 114 -21.55 4.83 -10.12
CA LEU A 114 -22.77 4.08 -9.83
C LEU A 114 -24.00 5.00 -9.74
N GLN A 115 -23.84 6.17 -9.14
CA GLN A 115 -24.91 7.16 -9.03
C GLN A 115 -25.33 7.71 -10.40
N THR A 116 -24.38 8.01 -11.30
CA THR A 116 -24.66 8.43 -12.67
C THR A 116 -25.39 7.36 -13.45
N VAL A 117 -25.09 6.07 -13.23
CA VAL A 117 -25.87 4.98 -13.84
C VAL A 117 -27.32 5.03 -13.37
N VAL A 118 -27.56 5.16 -12.06
CA VAL A 118 -28.92 5.26 -11.49
C VAL A 118 -29.65 6.50 -12.02
N GLU A 119 -28.98 7.66 -12.02
CA GLU A 119 -29.54 8.93 -12.51
C GLU A 119 -29.90 8.85 -14.01
N ASN A 120 -29.05 8.23 -14.84
CA ASN A 120 -29.33 8.04 -16.26
C ASN A 120 -30.54 7.13 -16.48
N VAL A 121 -30.60 6.00 -15.77
CA VAL A 121 -31.73 5.07 -15.81
C VAL A 121 -33.03 5.76 -15.42
N GLU A 122 -33.01 6.61 -14.39
CA GLU A 122 -34.16 7.42 -13.99
C GLU A 122 -34.54 8.45 -15.06
N SER A 123 -33.56 9.17 -15.62
CA SER A 123 -33.80 10.21 -16.63
C SER A 123 -34.43 9.65 -17.92
N GLU A 124 -34.13 8.41 -18.26
CA GLU A 124 -34.65 7.71 -19.44
C GLU A 124 -35.90 6.87 -19.13
N ASN A 125 -36.42 6.90 -17.90
CA ASN A 125 -37.54 6.07 -17.42
C ASN A 125 -37.33 4.56 -17.63
N LEU A 126 -36.10 4.07 -17.47
CA LEU A 126 -35.71 2.67 -17.66
C LEU A 126 -35.71 1.85 -16.36
N GLY A 127 -36.30 2.36 -15.28
CA GLY A 127 -36.21 1.77 -13.94
C GLY A 127 -36.64 0.31 -13.84
N GLU A 128 -37.80 -0.05 -14.42
CA GLU A 128 -38.28 -1.44 -14.41
C GLU A 128 -37.33 -2.38 -15.15
N ARG A 129 -36.87 -1.95 -16.34
CA ARG A 129 -35.92 -2.73 -17.15
C ARG A 129 -34.59 -2.93 -16.42
N PHE A 130 -34.11 -1.90 -15.72
CA PHE A 130 -32.90 -1.99 -14.94
C PHE A 130 -33.06 -2.93 -13.73
N ALA A 131 -34.23 -2.92 -13.07
CA ALA A 131 -34.53 -3.85 -12.00
C ALA A 131 -34.52 -5.31 -12.47
N GLU A 132 -35.04 -5.61 -13.66
CA GLU A 132 -34.95 -6.95 -14.25
C GLU A 132 -33.50 -7.35 -14.55
N ILE A 133 -32.69 -6.43 -15.09
CA ILE A 133 -31.25 -6.69 -15.28
C ILE A 133 -30.57 -7.01 -13.95
N LEU A 134 -30.85 -6.24 -12.90
CA LEU A 134 -30.26 -6.46 -11.58
C LEU A 134 -30.60 -7.83 -10.98
N LYS A 135 -31.72 -8.46 -11.37
CA LYS A 135 -32.08 -9.82 -10.91
C LYS A 135 -31.23 -10.91 -11.56
N GLU A 136 -30.77 -10.70 -12.79
CA GLU A 136 -29.99 -11.68 -13.56
C GLU A 136 -28.48 -11.39 -13.57
N PHE A 137 -28.10 -10.14 -13.28
CA PHE A 137 -26.71 -9.70 -13.29
C PHE A 137 -25.92 -10.30 -12.12
N GLY A 138 -24.66 -10.65 -12.35
CA GLY A 138 -23.80 -11.17 -11.30
C GLY A 138 -22.33 -10.97 -11.61
N ILE A 139 -21.58 -10.48 -10.63
CA ILE A 139 -20.13 -10.38 -10.70
C ILE A 139 -19.53 -11.43 -9.76
N ARG A 140 -18.51 -12.15 -10.25
CA ARG A 140 -17.67 -12.99 -9.39
C ARG A 140 -16.24 -12.50 -9.42
N VAL A 141 -15.73 -12.08 -8.26
CA VAL A 141 -14.32 -11.74 -8.09
C VAL A 141 -13.61 -12.95 -7.51
N THR A 142 -12.70 -13.57 -8.25
CA THR A 142 -11.95 -14.73 -7.76
C THR A 142 -10.59 -14.31 -7.23
N LEU A 143 -10.36 -14.50 -5.93
CA LEU A 143 -9.08 -14.24 -5.30
C LEU A 143 -8.12 -15.40 -5.59
N THR A 144 -7.00 -15.06 -6.21
CA THR A 144 -5.91 -15.99 -6.52
C THR A 144 -4.68 -15.64 -5.69
N ALA A 145 -3.80 -16.62 -5.48
CA ALA A 145 -2.52 -16.35 -4.84
C ALA A 145 -1.70 -15.41 -5.72
N HIS A 146 -1.15 -14.35 -5.13
CA HIS A 146 -0.22 -13.48 -5.85
C HIS A 146 1.10 -14.25 -6.05
N PRO A 147 1.58 -14.48 -7.28
CA PRO A 147 2.73 -15.34 -7.57
C PRO A 147 4.03 -14.89 -6.86
N THR A 148 4.10 -13.61 -6.49
CA THR A 148 5.16 -13.03 -5.66
C THR A 148 4.56 -12.05 -4.66
N GLN A 149 3.85 -12.53 -3.63
CA GLN A 149 3.45 -11.66 -2.53
C GLN A 149 4.70 -11.21 -1.75
N PHE A 150 5.15 -9.98 -1.95
CA PHE A 150 6.35 -9.44 -1.34
C PHE A 150 6.22 -9.22 0.18
N TYR A 151 5.03 -8.81 0.65
CA TYR A 151 4.82 -8.45 2.05
C TYR A 151 4.13 -9.56 2.86
N PRO A 152 4.63 -9.90 4.06
CA PRO A 152 3.95 -10.80 4.97
C PRO A 152 2.68 -10.15 5.56
N GLY A 153 1.73 -10.97 6.01
CA GLY A 153 0.44 -10.51 6.56
C GLY A 153 0.52 -9.37 7.59
N PRO A 154 1.43 -9.41 8.59
CA PRO A 154 1.61 -8.30 9.52
C PRO A 154 1.98 -6.97 8.85
N VAL A 155 2.84 -7.00 7.83
CA VAL A 155 3.22 -5.81 7.08
C VAL A 155 2.03 -5.25 6.31
N LEU A 156 1.21 -6.09 5.69
CA LEU A 156 -0.03 -5.65 5.02
C LEU A 156 -1.04 -5.00 5.98
N ALA A 157 -1.18 -5.57 7.19
CA ALA A 157 -2.05 -4.97 8.20
C ALA A 157 -1.54 -3.57 8.60
N ILE A 158 -0.23 -3.43 8.84
CA ILE A 158 0.41 -2.15 9.13
C ILE A 158 0.23 -1.16 7.98
N ILE A 159 0.40 -1.58 6.72
CA ILE A 159 0.18 -0.74 5.52
C ILE A 159 -1.24 -0.18 5.53
N ASN A 160 -2.23 -1.05 5.69
CA ASN A 160 -3.63 -0.64 5.69
C ASN A 160 -3.97 0.31 6.84
N ASP A 161 -3.43 0.06 8.03
CA ASP A 161 -3.59 0.95 9.18
C ASP A 161 -2.90 2.30 8.94
N LEU A 162 -1.71 2.29 8.35
CA LEU A 162 -0.93 3.47 8.01
C LEU A 162 -1.66 4.33 6.98
N THR A 163 -2.21 3.72 5.93
CA THR A 163 -3.06 4.37 4.92
C THR A 163 -4.25 5.06 5.57
N ARG A 164 -4.93 4.41 6.52
CA ARG A 164 -6.08 4.99 7.25
C ARG A 164 -5.65 6.14 8.16
N ALA A 165 -4.55 5.99 8.90
CA ALA A 165 -4.02 7.01 9.79
C ALA A 165 -3.59 8.27 9.03
N ILE A 166 -2.88 8.09 7.90
CA ILE A 166 -2.49 9.17 6.98
C ILE A 166 -3.73 9.88 6.44
N ALA A 167 -4.73 9.13 5.96
CA ALA A 167 -5.97 9.72 5.43
C ALA A 167 -6.74 10.57 6.47
N ARG A 168 -6.61 10.23 7.76
CA ARG A 168 -7.18 10.98 8.89
C ARG A 168 -6.26 12.09 9.43
N ASN A 169 -5.03 12.21 8.92
CA ASN A 169 -3.98 13.07 9.46
C ASN A 169 -3.65 12.78 10.95
N ASP A 170 -3.76 11.53 11.40
CA ASP A 170 -3.39 11.14 12.77
C ASP A 170 -1.89 10.86 12.88
N ASN A 171 -1.11 11.92 13.08
CA ASN A 171 0.36 11.82 13.14
C ASN A 171 0.87 10.95 14.31
N SER A 172 0.09 10.84 15.39
CA SER A 172 0.46 10.02 16.55
C SER A 172 0.32 8.53 16.21
N GLU A 173 -0.79 8.15 15.58
CA GLU A 173 -1.01 6.80 15.09
C GLU A 173 -0.02 6.43 13.99
N VAL A 174 0.24 7.33 13.03
CA VAL A 174 1.25 7.14 11.98
C VAL A 174 2.63 6.87 12.59
N ARG A 175 3.05 7.66 13.59
CA ARG A 175 4.34 7.44 14.29
C ARG A 175 4.42 6.04 14.91
N ASN A 176 3.36 5.60 15.59
CA ASN A 176 3.32 4.30 16.24
C ASN A 176 3.36 3.15 15.22
N LEU A 177 2.63 3.30 14.11
CA LEU A 177 2.60 2.32 13.01
C LEU A 177 3.95 2.24 12.28
N LEU A 178 4.63 3.37 12.06
CA LEU A 178 5.97 3.40 11.51
C LEU A 178 7.00 2.71 12.42
N GLN A 179 6.85 2.83 13.74
CA GLN A 179 7.70 2.11 14.69
C GLN A 179 7.45 0.59 14.62
N GLN A 180 6.17 0.18 14.54
CA GLN A 180 5.82 -1.22 14.33
C GLN A 180 6.38 -1.73 13.00
N LEU A 181 6.28 -0.95 11.92
CA LEU A 181 6.83 -1.30 10.61
C LEU A 181 8.35 -1.51 10.68
N GLY A 182 9.05 -0.60 11.37
CA GLY A 182 10.50 -0.69 11.60
C GLY A 182 10.92 -1.99 12.26
N ASN A 183 10.16 -2.45 13.25
CA ASN A 183 10.43 -3.66 14.02
C ASN A 183 9.85 -4.96 13.40
N THR A 184 9.04 -4.85 12.35
CA THR A 184 8.39 -6.00 11.73
C THR A 184 9.31 -6.64 10.68
N PRO A 185 9.53 -7.98 10.72
CA PRO A 185 10.30 -8.68 9.68
C PRO A 185 9.59 -8.69 8.33
N PHE A 186 10.34 -8.41 7.25
CA PHE A 186 9.83 -8.42 5.87
C PHE A 186 10.12 -9.75 5.14
N SER A 187 11.25 -10.39 5.47
CA SER A 187 11.64 -11.65 4.84
C SER A 187 10.90 -12.84 5.48
N ARG A 188 10.24 -13.63 4.64
CA ARG A 188 9.85 -15.00 4.98
C ARG A 188 10.98 -15.94 4.56
N LYS A 189 11.55 -16.67 5.53
CA LYS A 189 12.61 -17.67 5.25
C LYS A 189 12.11 -18.86 4.41
N THR A 190 10.79 -19.04 4.31
CA THR A 190 10.13 -20.14 3.63
C THR A 190 8.96 -19.64 2.78
N LYS A 191 8.72 -20.30 1.64
CA LYS A 191 7.53 -20.04 0.81
C LYS A 191 6.26 -20.26 1.66
N PRO A 192 5.23 -19.40 1.57
CA PRO A 192 3.97 -19.63 2.27
C PRO A 192 3.33 -20.96 1.86
N SER A 193 2.70 -21.62 2.82
CA SER A 193 1.84 -22.77 2.53
C SER A 193 0.51 -22.30 1.91
N PRO A 194 -0.24 -23.19 1.22
CA PRO A 194 -1.59 -22.85 0.76
C PRO A 194 -2.52 -22.37 1.88
N TYR A 195 -2.30 -22.85 3.12
CA TYR A 195 -2.99 -22.35 4.30
C TYR A 195 -2.64 -20.89 4.62
N ASP A 196 -1.35 -20.54 4.58
CA ASP A 196 -0.90 -19.16 4.82
C ASP A 196 -1.45 -18.19 3.77
N GLU A 197 -1.51 -18.62 2.51
CA GLU A 197 -2.14 -17.87 1.42
C GLU A 197 -3.65 -17.70 1.66
N ALA A 198 -4.32 -18.75 2.14
CA ALA A 198 -5.74 -18.67 2.46
C ALA A 198 -6.04 -17.70 3.62
N VAL A 199 -5.23 -17.73 4.68
CA VAL A 199 -5.33 -16.78 5.80
C VAL A 199 -5.11 -15.35 5.32
N LEU A 200 -4.13 -15.13 4.44
CA LEU A 200 -3.85 -13.83 3.86
C LEU A 200 -5.04 -13.29 3.05
N LEU A 201 -5.60 -14.09 2.14
CA LEU A 201 -6.73 -13.65 1.32
C LEU A 201 -8.00 -13.44 2.15
N SER A 202 -8.16 -14.17 3.26
CA SER A 202 -9.23 -13.93 4.23
C SER A 202 -9.15 -12.54 4.87
N TRP A 203 -7.93 -12.01 5.06
CA TRP A 203 -7.75 -10.63 5.51
C TRP A 203 -8.28 -9.63 4.49
N TYR A 204 -7.98 -9.80 3.19
CA TYR A 204 -8.52 -8.95 2.12
C TYR A 204 -10.05 -9.05 2.05
N LEU A 205 -10.57 -10.27 2.19
CA LEU A 205 -12.01 -10.52 2.22
C LEU A 205 -12.68 -9.69 3.32
N GLY A 206 -12.20 -9.77 4.55
CA GLY A 206 -12.80 -9.08 5.70
C GLY A 206 -12.58 -7.57 5.71
N ASN A 207 -11.38 -7.10 5.33
CA ASN A 207 -11.00 -5.69 5.50
C ASN A 207 -11.27 -4.82 4.27
N ILE A 208 -11.35 -5.42 3.07
CA ILE A 208 -11.47 -4.68 1.82
C ILE A 208 -12.74 -5.07 1.08
N PHE A 209 -12.90 -6.34 0.71
CA PHE A 209 -14.00 -6.73 -0.17
C PHE A 209 -15.36 -6.66 0.53
N TYR A 210 -15.45 -7.14 1.76
CA TYR A 210 -16.70 -7.11 2.53
C TYR A 210 -17.30 -5.69 2.65
N PRO A 211 -16.56 -4.66 3.13
CA PRO A 211 -17.11 -3.31 3.22
C PRO A 211 -17.40 -2.68 1.85
N VAL A 212 -16.58 -2.96 0.82
CA VAL A 212 -16.77 -2.40 -0.52
C VAL A 212 -18.01 -2.98 -1.19
N MET A 213 -18.23 -4.29 -1.08
CA MET A 213 -19.44 -4.95 -1.58
C MET A 213 -20.69 -4.40 -0.90
N GLY A 214 -20.66 -4.20 0.42
CA GLY A 214 -21.75 -3.55 1.14
C GLY A 214 -22.07 -2.16 0.59
N GLN A 215 -21.05 -1.32 0.40
CA GLN A 215 -21.23 0.03 -0.17
C GLN A 215 -21.84 0.02 -1.58
N ILE A 216 -21.46 -0.94 -2.44
CA ILE A 216 -22.03 -1.07 -3.79
C ILE A 216 -23.49 -1.53 -3.72
N ILE A 217 -23.79 -2.52 -2.86
CA ILE A 217 -25.16 -3.02 -2.64
C ILE A 217 -26.06 -1.89 -2.15
N ASP A 218 -25.63 -1.15 -1.12
CA ASP A 218 -26.39 -0.04 -0.53
C ASP A 218 -26.73 1.03 -1.57
N LYS A 219 -25.82 1.29 -2.52
CA LYS A 219 -26.05 2.27 -3.61
C LYS A 219 -27.20 1.85 -4.52
N PHE A 220 -27.30 0.57 -4.88
CA PHE A 220 -28.42 0.09 -5.71
C PHE A 220 -29.69 -0.11 -4.88
N ALA A 221 -29.56 -0.60 -3.65
CA ALA A 221 -30.69 -0.88 -2.76
C ALA A 221 -31.53 0.37 -2.47
N GLY A 222 -30.93 1.58 -2.45
CA GLY A 222 -31.67 2.83 -2.25
C GLY A 222 -32.82 3.08 -3.24
N ARG A 223 -32.81 2.46 -4.43
CA ARG A 223 -33.90 2.55 -5.42
C ARG A 223 -34.44 1.19 -5.89
N TYR A 224 -33.62 0.15 -5.83
CA TYR A 224 -33.91 -1.19 -6.37
C TYR A 224 -33.78 -2.28 -5.31
N GLU A 225 -34.13 -1.98 -4.06
CA GLU A 225 -33.99 -2.87 -2.89
C GLU A 225 -34.42 -4.31 -3.18
N ARG A 226 -35.63 -4.49 -3.71
CA ARG A 226 -36.17 -5.82 -4.01
C ARG A 226 -35.31 -6.60 -5.02
N ALA A 227 -34.93 -5.97 -6.12
CA ALA A 227 -34.14 -6.62 -7.17
C ALA A 227 -32.75 -7.02 -6.67
N VAL A 228 -32.15 -6.20 -5.81
CA VAL A 228 -30.84 -6.44 -5.21
C VAL A 228 -30.90 -7.56 -4.16
N LEU A 229 -31.88 -7.52 -3.25
CA LEU A 229 -32.01 -8.50 -2.17
C LEU A 229 -32.45 -9.89 -2.65
N GLU A 230 -33.25 -9.96 -3.72
CA GLU A 230 -33.66 -11.23 -4.32
C GLU A 230 -32.51 -11.90 -5.10
N ASN A 231 -31.50 -11.14 -5.53
CA ASN A 231 -30.35 -11.66 -6.26
C ASN A 231 -29.14 -11.95 -5.36
N GLN A 232 -29.09 -13.16 -4.82
CA GLN A 232 -27.95 -13.65 -4.02
C GLN A 232 -26.64 -13.78 -4.79
N LYS A 233 -26.65 -13.67 -6.13
CA LYS A 233 -25.48 -13.80 -7.00
C LYS A 233 -24.98 -12.46 -7.52
N LEU A 234 -25.61 -11.34 -7.13
CA LEU A 234 -25.27 -10.01 -7.62
C LEU A 234 -23.78 -9.71 -7.52
N MET A 235 -23.18 -10.04 -6.38
CA MET A 235 -21.74 -10.07 -6.22
C MET A 235 -21.33 -11.27 -5.37
N THR A 236 -20.38 -12.05 -5.88
CA THR A 236 -19.82 -13.22 -5.20
C THR A 236 -18.30 -13.16 -5.21
N ILE A 237 -17.69 -13.80 -4.23
CA ILE A 237 -16.24 -13.95 -4.15
C ILE A 237 -15.89 -15.42 -4.35
N GLY A 238 -14.99 -15.68 -5.29
CA GLY A 238 -14.33 -16.97 -5.48
C GLY A 238 -12.99 -17.00 -4.76
N PHE A 239 -12.52 -18.21 -4.45
CA PHE A 239 -11.29 -18.43 -3.70
C PHE A 239 -10.52 -19.57 -4.34
N TRP A 240 -9.24 -19.34 -4.67
CA TRP A 240 -8.38 -20.34 -5.30
C TRP A 240 -6.96 -20.55 -4.71
N PRO A 241 -6.71 -20.43 -3.39
CA PRO A 241 -5.51 -21.00 -2.76
C PRO A 241 -5.67 -22.50 -2.53
N GLY A 242 -4.71 -23.29 -3.02
CA GLY A 242 -4.62 -24.72 -2.74
C GLY A 242 -5.74 -25.60 -3.30
N GLY A 243 -6.61 -25.06 -4.16
CA GLY A 243 -7.70 -25.77 -4.83
C GLY A 243 -7.51 -25.87 -6.33
#